data_AF-A0A0S3SV39-F1
#
_entry.id   AF-A0A0S3SV39-F1
#
_cell.length_a   1.000
_cell.length_b   1.000
_cell.length_c   1.000
_cell.angle_alpha   90.00
_cell.angle_beta   90.00
_cell.angle_gamma   90.00
#
_symmetry.space_group_name_H-M   'P 1'
#
loop_
_entity.id
_entity.type
_entity.pdbx_description
1 polymer ?
#
loop_
_entity_poly.entity_id
_entity_poly.type
_entity_poly.pdbx_seq_one_letter_code
_entity_poly.pdbx_strand_id
1 'polypeptide(L)'
;MQRNVSIPKSNLSLSCTLYTYLTLSSVLRNMSSRPYIDAAFRSSREYEVYFFAKNKYVRLHYTPGQTEDKILTNLRSISSGFPSLAGTPFAEAGIDCSFDTEASEAYVFSGNLCAYIDYAPGTTNDKILAGPTTIAEMFPVLRDTVFADGIDSAFRSTRGKEVYLFKGNKYVRIAYDSKQLVGNIRNIGDGFPVLKGTVFESGIDACFASHKEPEAYLFKGDKYVRINFTPGKTDDTLVGDVRPILDGWPVLRGILPVS
;
A
#
# COMPACT_ATOMS: atom_id res chain seq x y z
N MET A 1 -7.35 72.28 -11.93
CA MET A 1 -7.29 71.75 -10.55
C MET A 1 -7.50 70.24 -10.58
N GLN A 2 -6.43 69.46 -10.69
CA GLN A 2 -6.49 68.00 -10.51
C GLN A 2 -6.41 67.68 -9.02
N ARG A 3 -7.39 66.96 -8.48
CA ARG A 3 -7.32 66.39 -7.13
C ARG A 3 -6.56 65.06 -7.21
N ASN A 4 -5.39 65.02 -6.60
CA ASN A 4 -4.67 63.77 -6.33
C ASN A 4 -5.40 63.03 -5.20
N VAL A 5 -5.99 61.87 -5.49
CA VAL A 5 -6.43 60.91 -4.48
C VAL A 5 -5.28 59.93 -4.27
N SER A 6 -4.62 60.03 -3.13
CA SER A 6 -3.58 59.10 -2.68
C SER A 6 -4.22 57.81 -2.16
N ILE A 7 -3.98 56.68 -2.84
CA ILE A 7 -4.32 55.35 -2.35
C ILE A 7 -3.14 54.85 -1.48
N PRO A 8 -3.38 54.40 -0.23
CA PRO A 8 -2.29 53.95 0.65
C PRO A 8 -1.68 52.61 0.17
N LYS A 9 -0.36 52.61 -0.09
CA LYS A 9 0.45 51.45 -0.50
C LYS A 9 0.87 50.57 0.69
N SER A 10 -0.05 50.10 1.53
CA SER A 10 0.34 49.29 2.71
C SER A 10 -0.31 47.90 2.83
N ASN A 11 -1.27 47.52 1.98
CA ASN A 11 -1.97 46.24 2.15
C ASN A 11 -1.70 45.17 1.07
N LEU A 12 -0.99 45.48 -0.01
CA LEU A 12 -0.68 44.47 -1.05
C LEU A 12 0.49 43.54 -0.67
N SER A 13 1.44 44.00 0.13
CA SER A 13 2.62 43.19 0.50
C SER A 13 2.26 42.05 1.44
N LEU A 14 1.45 42.30 2.48
CA LEU A 14 1.02 41.28 3.43
C LEU A 14 0.11 40.22 2.81
N SER A 15 -0.78 40.62 1.90
CA SER A 15 -1.67 39.72 1.15
C SER A 15 -0.88 38.76 0.25
N CYS A 16 0.12 39.27 -0.47
CA CYS A 16 0.93 38.44 -1.35
C CYS A 16 1.78 37.44 -0.57
N THR A 17 2.41 37.87 0.53
CA THR A 17 3.23 36.99 1.38
C THR A 17 2.39 35.91 2.09
N LEU A 18 1.19 36.25 2.59
CA LEU A 18 0.29 35.23 3.18
C LEU A 18 -0.19 34.22 2.14
N TYR A 19 -0.50 34.67 0.92
CA TYR A 19 -0.94 33.79 -0.16
C TYR A 19 0.20 32.86 -0.61
N THR A 20 1.43 33.37 -0.73
CA THR A 20 2.61 32.53 -1.00
C THR A 20 2.89 31.55 0.12
N TYR A 21 2.74 31.91 1.40
CA TYR A 21 2.91 30.99 2.52
C TYR A 21 1.80 29.93 2.60
N LEU A 22 0.55 30.29 2.30
CA LEU A 22 -0.57 29.35 2.25
C LEU A 22 -0.44 28.40 1.05
N THR A 23 0.02 28.89 -0.10
CA THR A 23 0.27 28.03 -1.27
C THR A 23 1.53 27.18 -1.10
N LEU A 24 2.61 27.69 -0.51
CA LEU A 24 3.78 26.88 -0.18
C LEU A 24 3.46 25.86 0.91
N SER A 25 2.64 26.21 1.91
CA SER A 25 2.15 25.28 2.94
C SER A 25 1.17 24.26 2.38
N SER A 26 0.32 24.60 1.40
CA SER A 26 -0.54 23.62 0.72
C SER A 26 0.22 22.74 -0.27
N VAL A 27 1.26 23.28 -0.93
CA VAL A 27 2.17 22.54 -1.81
C VAL A 27 3.11 21.63 -1.00
N LEU A 28 3.58 22.06 0.18
CA LEU A 28 4.32 21.23 1.13
C LEU A 28 3.42 20.22 1.85
N ARG A 29 2.13 20.54 2.11
CA ARG A 29 1.14 19.59 2.63
C ARG A 29 0.72 18.53 1.61
N ASN A 30 0.93 18.77 0.31
CA ASN A 30 0.67 17.83 -0.78
C ASN A 30 1.94 17.31 -1.47
N MET A 31 3.11 17.46 -0.84
CA MET A 31 4.17 16.48 -1.04
C MET A 31 3.70 15.22 -0.34
N SER A 32 2.94 14.38 -1.06
CA SER A 32 2.82 12.96 -0.71
C SER A 32 4.24 12.47 -0.45
N SER A 33 4.59 12.32 0.83
CA SER A 33 5.88 11.76 1.22
C SER A 33 5.93 10.42 0.53
N ARG A 34 6.90 10.21 -0.38
CA ARG A 34 7.03 8.95 -1.09
C ARG A 34 6.89 7.80 -0.08
N PRO A 35 6.09 6.78 -0.38
CA PRO A 35 5.85 5.69 0.55
C PRO A 35 7.18 5.05 0.96
N TYR A 36 7.28 4.66 2.23
CA TYR A 36 8.42 3.87 2.70
C TYR A 36 8.34 2.42 2.21
N ILE A 37 7.12 1.91 2.05
CA ILE A 37 6.81 0.56 1.60
C ILE A 37 5.77 0.70 0.50
N ASP A 38 6.09 0.21 -0.70
CA ASP A 38 5.22 0.28 -1.88
C ASP A 38 4.25 -0.91 -1.92
N ALA A 39 4.68 -2.08 -1.46
CA ALA A 39 3.80 -3.25 -1.41
C ALA A 39 4.19 -4.21 -0.28
N ALA A 40 3.23 -5.04 0.13
CA ALA A 40 3.46 -6.10 1.09
C ALA A 40 2.57 -7.30 0.79
N PHE A 41 3.03 -8.51 1.13
CA PHE A 41 2.15 -9.67 1.25
C PHE A 41 2.64 -10.62 2.35
N ARG A 42 1.69 -11.32 2.97
CA ARG A 42 1.95 -12.33 4.00
C ARG A 42 2.50 -13.61 3.35
N SER A 43 3.60 -14.15 3.87
CA SER A 43 4.08 -15.45 3.40
C SER A 43 3.21 -16.59 3.91
N SER A 44 3.29 -17.75 3.26
CA SER A 44 2.79 -19.03 3.72
C SER A 44 3.60 -19.60 4.88
N ARG A 45 4.82 -19.10 5.07
CA ARG A 45 5.62 -19.37 6.25
C ARG A 45 5.14 -18.49 7.40
N GLU A 46 4.79 -19.15 8.49
CA GLU A 46 4.29 -18.54 9.72
C GLU A 46 5.13 -17.32 10.13
N TYR A 47 4.42 -16.20 10.31
CA TYR A 47 4.98 -14.92 10.72
C TYR A 47 6.08 -14.39 9.80
N GLU A 48 6.12 -14.79 8.53
CA GLU A 48 6.97 -14.15 7.52
C GLU A 48 6.18 -13.16 6.66
N VAL A 49 6.80 -12.04 6.30
CA VAL A 49 6.23 -11.00 5.42
C VAL A 49 7.28 -10.53 4.43
N TYR A 50 6.86 -10.24 3.20
CA TYR A 50 7.66 -9.57 2.19
C TYR A 50 7.27 -8.10 2.13
N PHE A 51 8.24 -7.20 2.21
CA PHE A 51 8.05 -5.78 1.94
C PHE A 51 8.82 -5.37 0.70
N PHE A 52 8.16 -4.65 -0.19
CA PHE A 52 8.71 -4.13 -1.44
C PHE A 52 8.82 -2.62 -1.35
N ALA A 53 9.94 -2.09 -1.84
CA ALA A 53 10.17 -0.66 -1.95
C ALA A 53 11.09 -0.43 -3.16
N LYS A 54 10.60 0.33 -4.14
CA LYS A 54 11.20 0.46 -5.47
C LYS A 54 11.44 -0.92 -6.09
N ASN A 55 12.59 -1.12 -6.72
CA ASN A 55 13.00 -2.39 -7.31
C ASN A 55 13.64 -3.37 -6.30
N LYS A 56 13.45 -3.16 -4.99
CA LYS A 56 14.06 -3.97 -3.93
C LYS A 56 13.00 -4.53 -2.99
N TYR A 57 13.38 -5.55 -2.24
CA TYR A 57 12.54 -6.12 -1.20
C TYR A 57 13.37 -6.57 0.01
N VAL A 58 12.67 -6.74 1.14
CA VAL A 58 13.14 -7.46 2.32
C VAL A 58 12.13 -8.54 2.68
N ARG A 59 12.61 -9.57 3.36
CA ARG A 59 11.75 -10.58 4.00
C ARG A 59 12.02 -10.56 5.49
N LEU A 60 10.97 -10.46 6.28
CA LEU A 60 11.06 -10.41 7.74
C LEU A 60 10.34 -11.60 8.36
N HIS A 61 10.81 -12.04 9.52
CA HIS A 61 9.98 -12.68 10.52
C HIS A 61 9.45 -11.57 11.44
N TYR A 62 8.14 -11.44 11.57
CA TYR A 62 7.50 -10.37 12.34
C TYR A 62 6.75 -10.88 13.57
N THR A 63 6.69 -10.07 14.61
CA THR A 63 6.16 -10.43 15.93
C THR A 63 4.97 -9.52 16.28
N PRO A 64 3.71 -9.93 16.05
CA PRO A 64 2.57 -9.04 16.18
C PRO A 64 2.44 -8.38 17.55
N GLY A 65 2.47 -7.04 17.59
CA GLY A 65 2.37 -6.25 18.83
C GLY A 65 3.68 -6.12 19.60
N GLN A 66 4.76 -6.66 19.05
CA GLN A 66 6.12 -6.61 19.55
C GLN A 66 7.01 -5.83 18.56
N THR A 67 8.29 -5.70 18.87
CA THR A 67 9.30 -4.97 18.05
C THR A 67 10.55 -5.81 17.78
N GLU A 68 10.50 -7.09 18.12
CA GLU A 68 11.57 -8.08 18.05
C GLU A 68 11.65 -8.78 16.67
N ASP A 69 11.17 -8.08 15.63
CA ASP A 69 11.18 -8.54 14.24
C ASP A 69 12.61 -8.79 13.73
N LYS A 70 12.77 -9.77 12.84
CA LYS A 70 14.08 -10.17 12.31
C LYS A 70 14.09 -10.15 10.80
N ILE A 71 15.14 -9.55 10.22
CA ILE A 71 15.40 -9.66 8.79
C ILE A 71 15.85 -11.09 8.47
N LEU A 72 15.09 -11.77 7.62
CA LEU A 72 15.41 -13.10 7.08
C LEU A 72 16.09 -13.01 5.71
N THR A 73 15.76 -11.98 4.94
CA THR A 73 16.43 -11.65 3.69
C THR A 73 16.76 -10.16 3.70
N ASN A 74 18.05 -9.84 3.70
CA ASN A 74 18.54 -8.46 3.60
C ASN A 74 18.05 -7.79 2.31
N LEU A 75 18.03 -6.46 2.33
CA LEU A 75 17.61 -5.64 1.20
C LEU A 75 18.35 -6.06 -0.07
N ARG A 76 17.61 -6.55 -1.06
CA ARG A 76 18.16 -6.98 -2.35
C ARG A 76 17.18 -6.69 -3.48
N SER A 77 17.68 -6.65 -4.71
CA SER A 77 16.85 -6.43 -5.89
C SER A 77 15.84 -7.56 -6.09
N ILE A 78 14.64 -7.19 -6.55
CA ILE A 78 13.55 -8.15 -6.84
C ILE A 78 14.01 -9.22 -7.84
N SER A 79 14.66 -8.83 -8.95
CA SER A 79 15.21 -9.76 -9.95
C SER A 79 16.20 -10.79 -9.39
N SER A 80 16.87 -10.48 -8.27
CA SER A 80 17.83 -11.37 -7.63
C SER A 80 17.15 -12.35 -6.67
N GLY A 81 16.06 -11.95 -6.03
CA GLY A 81 15.28 -12.81 -5.13
C GLY A 81 14.24 -13.65 -5.85
N PHE A 82 13.73 -13.13 -6.97
CA PHE A 82 12.71 -13.73 -7.81
C PHE A 82 13.19 -13.78 -9.26
N PRO A 83 14.10 -14.72 -9.64
CA PRO A 83 14.60 -14.82 -11.00
C PRO A 83 13.51 -14.92 -12.08
N SER A 84 12.31 -15.44 -11.77
CA SER A 84 11.21 -15.48 -12.74
C SER A 84 10.68 -14.10 -13.11
N LEU A 85 10.93 -13.07 -12.28
CA LEU A 85 10.53 -11.69 -12.53
C LEU A 85 11.63 -10.86 -13.22
N ALA A 86 12.82 -11.40 -13.45
CA ALA A 86 13.91 -10.65 -14.08
C ALA A 86 13.53 -10.19 -15.49
N GLY A 87 13.81 -8.92 -15.82
CA GLY A 87 13.44 -8.32 -17.11
C GLY A 87 11.95 -7.97 -17.25
N THR A 88 11.16 -8.10 -16.19
CA THR A 88 9.76 -7.67 -16.15
C THR A 88 9.61 -6.32 -15.40
N PRO A 89 8.50 -5.58 -15.60
CA PRO A 89 8.23 -4.35 -14.85
C PRO A 89 8.27 -4.53 -13.32
N PHE A 90 7.86 -5.70 -12.82
CA PHE A 90 7.89 -6.04 -11.40
C PHE A 90 9.30 -5.98 -10.80
N ALA A 91 10.33 -6.31 -11.59
CA ALA A 91 11.72 -6.27 -11.13
C ALA A 91 12.45 -4.97 -11.48
N GLU A 92 12.13 -4.36 -12.62
CA GLU A 92 12.83 -3.15 -13.08
C GLU A 92 12.29 -1.88 -12.41
N ALA A 93 10.97 -1.68 -12.46
CA ALA A 93 10.31 -0.56 -11.78
C ALA A 93 10.06 -0.89 -10.31
N GLY A 94 9.68 -2.14 -10.02
CA GLY A 94 9.30 -2.60 -8.70
C GLY A 94 7.87 -3.11 -8.63
N ILE A 95 7.55 -3.76 -7.51
CA ILE A 95 6.19 -4.18 -7.17
C ILE A 95 5.55 -3.06 -6.33
N ASP A 96 4.43 -2.52 -6.82
CA ASP A 96 3.72 -1.38 -6.21
C ASP A 96 2.37 -1.75 -5.56
N CYS A 97 1.95 -3.01 -5.71
CA CYS A 97 0.89 -3.62 -4.93
C CYS A 97 1.07 -5.15 -4.98
N SER A 98 0.61 -5.85 -3.95
CA SER A 98 0.61 -7.30 -3.91
C SER A 98 -0.36 -7.85 -2.87
N PHE A 99 -0.76 -9.11 -3.00
CA PHE A 99 -1.48 -9.83 -1.95
C PHE A 99 -1.26 -11.34 -2.05
N ASP A 100 -1.25 -12.03 -0.91
CA ASP A 100 -1.23 -13.49 -0.84
C ASP A 100 -2.60 -14.08 -1.17
N THR A 101 -2.62 -15.27 -1.77
CA THR A 101 -3.84 -16.02 -2.07
C THR A 101 -3.97 -17.25 -1.17
N GLU A 102 -3.33 -18.34 -1.59
CA GLU A 102 -3.23 -19.63 -0.91
C GLU A 102 -1.91 -20.30 -1.30
N ALA A 103 -1.54 -21.37 -0.59
CA ALA A 103 -0.24 -22.01 -0.76
C ALA A 103 0.88 -20.96 -0.74
N SER A 104 1.90 -21.11 -1.59
CA SER A 104 2.96 -20.11 -1.76
C SER A 104 2.70 -19.21 -2.97
N GLU A 105 1.44 -18.85 -3.20
CA GLU A 105 1.02 -18.07 -4.36
C GLU A 105 0.59 -16.65 -3.96
N ALA A 106 0.83 -15.71 -4.87
CA ALA A 106 0.50 -14.30 -4.69
C ALA A 106 0.23 -13.61 -6.02
N TYR A 107 -0.57 -12.55 -6.00
CA TYR A 107 -0.62 -11.60 -7.11
C TYR A 107 0.33 -10.43 -6.82
N VAL A 108 1.08 -10.02 -7.84
CA VAL A 108 1.98 -8.85 -7.80
C VAL A 108 1.62 -7.89 -8.92
N PHE A 109 1.78 -6.59 -8.66
CA PHE A 109 1.37 -5.49 -9.53
C PHE A 109 2.54 -4.51 -9.76
N SER A 110 2.55 -3.87 -10.92
CA SER A 110 3.44 -2.77 -11.27
C SER A 110 2.73 -1.88 -12.30
N GLY A 111 2.24 -0.72 -11.86
CA GLY A 111 1.35 0.13 -12.65
C GLY A 111 0.08 -0.61 -13.03
N ASN A 112 -0.23 -0.65 -14.32
CA ASN A 112 -1.41 -1.35 -14.84
C ASN A 112 -1.17 -2.84 -15.16
N LEU A 113 0.02 -3.37 -14.85
CA LEU A 113 0.39 -4.76 -15.11
C LEU A 113 0.34 -5.59 -13.83
N CYS A 114 0.02 -6.87 -13.99
CA CYS A 114 0.01 -7.83 -12.90
C CYS A 114 0.41 -9.24 -13.34
N ALA A 115 0.86 -10.04 -12.39
CA ALA A 115 1.17 -11.44 -12.56
C ALA A 115 0.70 -12.25 -11.35
N TYR A 116 0.31 -13.50 -11.59
CA TYR A 116 0.11 -14.50 -10.55
C TYR A 116 1.37 -15.35 -10.43
N ILE A 117 1.93 -15.46 -9.24
CA ILE A 117 3.23 -16.10 -9.01
C ILE A 117 3.15 -17.16 -7.93
N ASP A 118 4.00 -18.18 -8.04
CA ASP A 118 4.47 -18.97 -6.91
C ASP A 118 5.80 -18.35 -6.47
N TYR A 119 5.85 -17.84 -5.24
CA TYR A 119 7.04 -17.16 -4.71
C TYR A 119 8.02 -18.10 -4.00
N ALA A 120 7.75 -19.40 -3.94
CA ALA A 120 8.65 -20.48 -3.51
C ALA A 120 9.55 -20.11 -2.31
N PRO A 121 8.96 -19.82 -1.13
CA PRO A 121 9.64 -19.11 -0.04
C PRO A 121 10.90 -19.82 0.42
N GLY A 122 11.96 -19.04 0.63
CA GLY A 122 13.27 -19.53 1.06
C GLY A 122 14.09 -20.22 -0.04
N THR A 123 13.65 -20.15 -1.30
CA THR A 123 14.37 -20.64 -2.48
C THR A 123 14.44 -19.56 -3.57
N THR A 124 14.98 -19.89 -4.74
CA THR A 124 14.96 -19.04 -5.96
C THR A 124 14.27 -19.78 -7.12
N ASN A 125 13.35 -20.70 -6.80
CA ASN A 125 12.60 -21.49 -7.76
C ASN A 125 11.19 -20.92 -7.99
N ASP A 126 11.02 -19.62 -7.76
CA ASP A 126 9.78 -18.89 -8.02
C ASP A 126 9.40 -18.97 -9.50
N LYS A 127 8.10 -18.84 -9.77
CA LYS A 127 7.53 -18.97 -11.11
C LYS A 127 6.41 -17.97 -11.31
N ILE A 128 6.32 -17.44 -12.52
CA ILE A 128 5.09 -16.81 -13.00
C ILE A 128 4.12 -17.93 -13.42
N LEU A 129 2.98 -18.00 -12.73
CA LEU A 129 1.90 -18.95 -12.99
C LEU A 129 0.93 -18.42 -14.06
N ALA A 130 0.71 -17.09 -14.07
CA ALA A 130 -0.08 -16.42 -15.09
C ALA A 130 0.36 -14.95 -15.28
N GLY A 131 0.23 -14.43 -16.49
CA GLY A 131 0.74 -13.11 -16.87
C GLY A 131 2.23 -13.15 -17.27
N PRO A 132 2.92 -11.99 -17.34
CA PRO A 132 2.41 -10.64 -17.06
C PRO A 132 1.31 -10.22 -18.05
N THR A 133 0.28 -9.54 -17.56
CA THR A 133 -0.87 -9.04 -18.37
C THR A 133 -1.44 -7.80 -17.67
N THR A 134 -2.32 -7.05 -18.32
CA THR A 134 -2.95 -5.89 -17.67
C THR A 134 -3.91 -6.32 -16.56
N ILE A 135 -4.16 -5.41 -15.60
CA ILE A 135 -5.16 -5.64 -14.54
C ILE A 135 -6.55 -5.93 -15.16
N ALA A 136 -6.91 -5.20 -16.22
CA ALA A 136 -8.19 -5.37 -16.92
C ALA A 136 -8.32 -6.71 -17.68
N GLU A 137 -7.22 -7.36 -18.02
CA GLU A 137 -7.21 -8.71 -18.60
C GLU A 137 -7.21 -9.77 -17.51
N MET A 138 -6.41 -9.61 -16.46
CA MET A 138 -6.35 -10.55 -15.35
C MET A 138 -7.65 -10.59 -14.56
N PHE A 139 -8.26 -9.42 -14.32
CA PHE A 139 -9.50 -9.22 -13.57
C PHE A 139 -10.48 -8.37 -14.41
N PRO A 140 -11.23 -8.97 -15.36
CA PRO A 140 -12.11 -8.23 -16.26
C PRO A 140 -13.13 -7.32 -15.58
N VAL A 141 -13.57 -7.68 -14.37
CA VAL A 141 -14.50 -6.88 -13.56
C VAL A 141 -13.93 -5.53 -13.09
N LEU A 142 -12.61 -5.30 -13.25
CA LEU A 142 -11.94 -4.05 -12.90
C LEU A 142 -11.73 -3.11 -14.10
N ARG A 143 -12.01 -3.55 -15.34
CA ARG A 143 -11.65 -2.84 -16.58
C ARG A 143 -12.10 -1.39 -16.65
N ASP A 144 -13.33 -1.11 -16.26
CA ASP A 144 -13.94 0.23 -16.36
C ASP A 144 -14.02 0.92 -14.99
N THR A 145 -13.03 0.67 -14.14
CA THR A 145 -12.99 1.15 -12.76
C THR A 145 -11.70 1.89 -12.48
N VAL A 146 -11.63 2.57 -11.33
CA VAL A 146 -10.42 3.26 -10.86
C VAL A 146 -9.21 2.33 -10.69
N PHE A 147 -9.42 1.01 -10.62
CA PHE A 147 -8.37 0.02 -10.40
C PHE A 147 -7.71 -0.47 -11.69
N ALA A 148 -8.26 -0.16 -12.87
CA ALA A 148 -7.78 -0.69 -14.15
C ALA A 148 -6.32 -0.31 -14.47
N ASP A 149 -5.94 0.90 -14.08
CA ASP A 149 -4.61 1.48 -14.36
C ASP A 149 -3.64 1.35 -13.18
N GLY A 150 -4.06 0.68 -12.10
CA GLY A 150 -3.22 0.42 -10.94
C GLY A 150 -4.01 0.31 -9.64
N ILE A 151 -3.45 -0.43 -8.70
CA ILE A 151 -3.97 -0.66 -7.36
C ILE A 151 -2.91 -0.13 -6.38
N ASP A 152 -3.31 0.65 -5.38
CA ASP A 152 -2.33 1.23 -4.45
C ASP A 152 -1.92 0.19 -3.39
N SER A 153 -2.85 -0.63 -2.90
CA SER A 153 -2.51 -1.73 -1.99
C SER A 153 -3.62 -2.76 -1.89
N ALA A 154 -3.29 -3.94 -1.33
CA ALA A 154 -4.26 -5.01 -1.14
C ALA A 154 -3.91 -5.90 0.05
N PHE A 155 -4.92 -6.48 0.70
CA PHE A 155 -4.70 -7.52 1.71
C PHE A 155 -5.76 -8.62 1.66
N ARG A 156 -5.34 -9.82 2.06
CA ARG A 156 -6.15 -11.03 2.09
C ARG A 156 -7.18 -11.01 3.23
N SER A 157 -8.46 -11.19 2.90
CA SER A 157 -9.53 -11.36 3.91
C SER A 157 -9.41 -12.72 4.60
N THR A 158 -9.88 -12.84 5.84
CA THR A 158 -10.08 -14.15 6.50
C THR A 158 -11.31 -14.89 5.97
N ARG A 159 -12.18 -14.21 5.21
CA ARG A 159 -13.41 -14.79 4.66
C ARG A 159 -13.20 -15.35 3.25
N GLY A 160 -13.38 -16.66 3.11
CA GLY A 160 -13.38 -17.33 1.80
C GLY A 160 -12.12 -17.02 1.01
N LYS A 161 -12.29 -16.64 -0.27
CA LYS A 161 -11.22 -16.24 -1.19
C LYS A 161 -11.22 -14.71 -1.43
N GLU A 162 -11.77 -13.94 -0.49
CA GLU A 162 -11.88 -12.48 -0.63
C GLU A 162 -10.54 -11.77 -0.38
N VAL A 163 -10.33 -10.68 -1.11
CA VAL A 163 -9.20 -9.74 -1.00
C VAL A 163 -9.75 -8.33 -1.05
N TYR A 164 -9.25 -7.45 -0.19
CA TYR A 164 -9.54 -6.02 -0.23
C TYR A 164 -8.51 -5.33 -1.13
N LEU A 165 -8.97 -4.54 -2.09
CA LEU A 165 -8.15 -3.73 -3.00
C LEU A 165 -8.40 -2.25 -2.72
N PHE A 166 -7.36 -1.44 -2.69
CA PHE A 166 -7.41 0.00 -2.39
C PHE A 166 -6.84 0.84 -3.53
N LYS A 167 -7.49 1.96 -3.84
CA LYS A 167 -7.05 2.94 -4.84
C LYS A 167 -7.56 4.33 -4.51
N GLY A 168 -6.66 5.27 -4.23
CA GLY A 168 -7.01 6.57 -3.65
C GLY A 168 -7.87 6.37 -2.41
N ASN A 169 -8.95 7.14 -2.29
CA ASN A 169 -9.90 6.99 -1.19
C ASN A 169 -10.95 5.87 -1.40
N LYS A 170 -10.79 5.00 -2.41
CA LYS A 170 -11.72 3.92 -2.75
C LYS A 170 -11.17 2.56 -2.34
N TYR A 171 -12.09 1.65 -2.05
CA TYR A 171 -11.78 0.23 -1.91
C TYR A 171 -12.87 -0.63 -2.54
N VAL A 172 -12.51 -1.87 -2.86
CA VAL A 172 -13.45 -2.92 -3.27
C VAL A 172 -12.98 -4.26 -2.74
N ARG A 173 -13.87 -5.25 -2.70
CA ARG A 173 -13.50 -6.64 -2.45
C ARG A 173 -13.64 -7.45 -3.72
N ILE A 174 -12.71 -8.37 -3.93
CA ILE A 174 -12.75 -9.35 -5.02
C ILE A 174 -12.55 -10.74 -4.45
N ALA A 175 -13.24 -11.74 -5.00
CA ALA A 175 -12.92 -13.15 -4.78
C ALA A 175 -11.91 -13.58 -5.86
N TYR A 176 -10.67 -13.91 -5.48
CA TYR A 176 -9.59 -14.08 -6.45
C TYR A 176 -9.70 -15.36 -7.30
N ASP A 177 -10.47 -16.35 -6.85
CA ASP A 177 -10.73 -17.61 -7.53
C ASP A 177 -11.71 -17.44 -8.69
N SER A 178 -12.87 -16.82 -8.42
CA SER A 178 -13.90 -16.50 -9.42
C SER A 178 -13.62 -15.21 -10.18
N LYS A 179 -12.67 -14.40 -9.67
CA LYS A 179 -12.32 -13.06 -10.15
C LYS A 179 -13.52 -12.11 -10.19
N GLN A 180 -14.48 -12.30 -9.29
CA GLN A 180 -15.70 -11.49 -9.19
C GLN A 180 -15.65 -10.50 -8.03
N LEU A 181 -16.26 -9.32 -8.22
CA LEU A 181 -16.43 -8.34 -7.15
C LEU A 181 -17.39 -8.86 -6.08
N VAL A 182 -17.08 -8.55 -4.82
CA VAL A 182 -17.93 -8.84 -3.66
C VAL A 182 -18.46 -7.54 -3.07
N GLY A 183 -19.58 -7.09 -3.62
CA GLY A 183 -20.20 -5.79 -3.35
C GLY A 183 -19.68 -4.68 -4.27
N ASN A 184 -20.02 -3.44 -3.93
CA ASN A 184 -19.69 -2.27 -4.75
C ASN A 184 -18.35 -1.64 -4.33
N ILE A 185 -17.77 -0.85 -5.25
CA ILE A 185 -16.65 0.06 -4.93
C ILE A 185 -17.18 1.15 -4.00
N ARG A 186 -16.51 1.38 -2.87
CA ARG A 186 -16.94 2.33 -1.82
C ARG A 186 -15.77 3.18 -1.36
N ASN A 187 -16.03 4.27 -0.62
CA ASN A 187 -14.95 4.98 0.04
C ASN A 187 -14.37 4.14 1.19
N ILE A 188 -13.07 4.29 1.47
CA ILE A 188 -12.40 3.62 2.59
C ILE A 188 -13.13 3.94 3.90
N GLY A 189 -13.41 5.22 4.18
CA GLY A 189 -14.12 5.61 5.39
C GLY A 189 -15.54 5.01 5.54
N ASP A 190 -16.19 4.61 4.44
CA ASP A 190 -17.51 3.96 4.51
C ASP A 190 -17.40 2.46 4.84
N GLY A 191 -16.32 1.81 4.41
CA GLY A 191 -16.03 0.41 4.70
C GLY A 191 -15.36 0.20 6.04
N PHE A 192 -14.47 1.11 6.40
CA PHE A 192 -13.64 1.11 7.60
C PHE A 192 -13.84 2.43 8.35
N PRO A 193 -14.98 2.63 9.05
CA PRO A 193 -15.27 3.89 9.75
C PRO A 193 -14.19 4.30 10.75
N VAL A 194 -13.47 3.32 11.30
CA VAL A 194 -12.34 3.54 12.22
C VAL A 194 -11.17 4.31 11.58
N LEU A 195 -11.08 4.33 10.25
CA LEU A 195 -10.04 5.07 9.51
C LEU A 195 -10.43 6.52 9.20
N LYS A 196 -11.68 6.94 9.48
CA LYS A 196 -12.12 8.34 9.26
C LYS A 196 -11.29 9.31 10.10
N GLY A 197 -10.88 10.42 9.49
CA GLY A 197 -10.03 11.43 10.11
C GLY A 197 -8.57 11.01 10.31
N THR A 198 -8.20 9.78 9.92
CA THR A 198 -6.80 9.33 9.91
C THR A 198 -6.15 9.61 8.56
N VAL A 199 -4.83 9.44 8.49
CA VAL A 199 -4.08 9.56 7.23
C VAL A 199 -4.52 8.52 6.17
N PHE A 200 -5.13 7.40 6.59
CA PHE A 200 -5.51 6.29 5.71
C PHE A 200 -6.86 6.49 5.02
N GLU A 201 -7.67 7.47 5.44
CA GLU A 201 -8.98 7.74 4.83
C GLU A 201 -8.87 8.09 3.35
N SER A 202 -7.78 8.76 2.96
CA SER A 202 -7.54 9.20 1.58
C SER A 202 -6.72 8.20 0.75
N GLY A 203 -6.36 7.04 1.31
CA GLY A 203 -5.65 5.97 0.61
C GLY A 203 -4.58 5.30 1.46
N ILE A 204 -4.16 4.11 1.02
CA ILE A 204 -3.25 3.22 1.74
C ILE A 204 -2.16 2.81 0.75
N ASP A 205 -0.90 3.08 1.11
CA ASP A 205 0.23 2.92 0.19
C ASP A 205 0.71 1.46 0.14
N ALA A 206 0.60 0.72 1.25
CA ALA A 206 0.81 -0.72 1.28
C ALA A 206 -0.02 -1.34 2.40
N CYS A 207 -0.39 -2.61 2.28
CA CYS A 207 -1.00 -3.36 3.38
C CYS A 207 -0.75 -4.86 3.24
N PHE A 208 -0.88 -5.59 4.36
CA PHE A 208 -0.90 -7.06 4.34
C PHE A 208 -1.72 -7.61 5.51
N ALA A 209 -2.24 -8.82 5.35
CA ALA A 209 -2.98 -9.52 6.39
C ALA A 209 -2.01 -10.18 7.39
N SER A 210 -2.30 -10.15 8.68
CA SER A 210 -1.48 -10.84 9.67
C SER A 210 -1.72 -12.35 9.66
N HIS A 211 -0.76 -13.12 10.16
CA HIS A 211 -0.97 -14.51 10.60
C HIS A 211 -1.85 -14.54 11.85
N LYS A 212 -1.79 -13.49 12.68
CA LYS A 212 -2.69 -13.34 13.83
C LYS A 212 -4.03 -12.82 13.35
N GLU A 213 -4.96 -13.73 13.05
CA GLU A 213 -6.28 -13.34 12.57
C GLU A 213 -7.13 -12.67 13.68
N PRO A 214 -8.02 -11.72 13.33
CA PRO A 214 -8.23 -11.12 12.01
C PRO A 214 -7.50 -9.76 11.88
N GLU A 215 -6.18 -9.72 12.17
CA GLU A 215 -5.41 -8.47 12.11
C GLU A 215 -4.89 -8.18 10.69
N ALA A 216 -4.77 -6.90 10.33
CA ALA A 216 -4.07 -6.43 9.13
C ALA A 216 -3.23 -5.19 9.44
N TYR A 217 -2.18 -4.96 8.67
CA TYR A 217 -1.30 -3.79 8.78
C TYR A 217 -1.49 -2.89 7.58
N LEU A 218 -1.69 -1.59 7.81
CA LEU A 218 -1.84 -0.56 6.78
C LEU A 218 -0.70 0.45 6.88
N PHE A 219 -0.09 0.80 5.77
CA PHE A 219 1.07 1.68 5.67
C PHE A 219 0.76 2.90 4.80
N LYS A 220 1.24 4.07 5.22
CA LYS A 220 1.12 5.32 4.46
C LYS A 220 2.25 6.28 4.80
N GLY A 221 3.02 6.69 3.79
CA GLY A 221 4.21 7.51 3.97
C GLY A 221 5.19 6.83 4.93
N ASP A 222 5.48 7.49 6.04
CA ASP A 222 6.33 7.02 7.13
C ASP A 222 5.55 6.41 8.30
N LYS A 223 4.22 6.27 8.20
CA LYS A 223 3.33 5.79 9.27
C LYS A 223 2.70 4.45 8.94
N TYR A 224 2.28 3.76 9.98
CA TYR A 224 1.44 2.57 9.86
C TYR A 224 0.44 2.47 11.01
N VAL A 225 -0.57 1.62 10.81
CA VAL A 225 -1.50 1.21 11.85
C VAL A 225 -1.83 -0.27 11.70
N ARG A 226 -2.20 -0.92 12.81
CA ARG A 226 -2.76 -2.26 12.82
C ARG A 226 -4.26 -2.18 13.06
N ILE A 227 -5.03 -3.00 12.37
CA ILE A 227 -6.48 -3.09 12.55
C ILE A 227 -6.87 -4.52 12.86
N ASN A 228 -7.94 -4.71 13.66
CA ASN A 228 -8.76 -5.91 13.63
C ASN A 228 -9.90 -5.63 12.65
N PHE A 229 -10.03 -6.45 11.61
CA PHE A 229 -11.09 -6.29 10.61
C PHE A 229 -12.14 -7.42 10.68
N THR A 230 -13.39 -7.10 10.39
CA THR A 230 -14.51 -8.04 10.42
C THR A 230 -15.17 -8.11 9.05
N PRO A 231 -14.89 -9.15 8.24
CA PRO A 231 -15.38 -9.20 6.86
C PRO A 231 -16.90 -9.05 6.70
N GLY A 232 -17.30 -8.04 5.94
CA GLY A 232 -18.71 -7.74 5.66
C GLY A 232 -19.42 -6.93 6.74
N LYS A 233 -18.70 -6.47 7.77
CA LYS A 233 -19.19 -5.50 8.75
C LYS A 233 -18.38 -4.19 8.65
N THR A 234 -18.64 -3.28 9.58
CA THR A 234 -17.99 -1.95 9.68
C THR A 234 -17.58 -1.63 11.13
N ASP A 235 -17.49 -2.67 11.97
CA ASP A 235 -17.13 -2.63 13.40
C ASP A 235 -15.63 -2.91 13.63
N ASP A 236 -14.79 -2.61 12.62
CA ASP A 236 -13.35 -2.74 12.68
C ASP A 236 -12.76 -1.83 13.76
N THR A 237 -11.64 -2.24 14.37
CA THR A 237 -10.98 -1.49 15.44
C THR A 237 -9.50 -1.31 15.17
N LEU A 238 -8.90 -0.20 15.63
CA LEU A 238 -7.45 -0.05 15.63
C LEU A 238 -6.86 -0.87 16.77
N VAL A 239 -5.71 -1.49 16.51
CA VAL A 239 -4.91 -2.18 17.52
C VAL A 239 -3.70 -1.32 17.85
N GLY A 240 -3.90 -0.37 18.75
CA GLY A 240 -2.95 0.71 19.05
C GLY A 240 -3.16 1.94 18.16
N ASP A 241 -2.28 2.93 18.31
CA ASP A 241 -2.36 4.19 17.57
C ASP A 241 -1.63 4.14 16.22
N VAL A 242 -1.97 5.08 15.34
CA VAL A 242 -1.18 5.37 14.15
C VAL A 242 0.20 5.86 14.59
N ARG A 243 1.26 5.16 14.20
CA ARG A 243 2.63 5.46 14.64
C ARG A 243 3.65 5.35 13.49
N PRO A 244 4.86 5.94 13.64
CA PRO A 244 5.91 5.80 12.63
C PRO A 244 6.28 4.33 12.39
N ILE A 245 6.56 3.98 11.12
CA ILE A 245 6.98 2.64 10.71
C ILE A 245 8.22 2.24 11.49
N LEU A 246 9.23 3.10 11.56
CA LEU A 246 10.50 2.80 12.21
C LEU A 246 10.43 2.69 13.74
N ASP A 247 9.32 3.06 14.37
CA ASP A 247 9.08 2.84 15.80
C ASP A 247 8.45 1.48 16.06
N GLY A 248 7.55 1.04 15.17
CA GLY A 248 6.96 -0.30 15.26
C GLY A 248 7.80 -1.40 14.63
N TRP A 249 8.64 -1.06 13.67
CA TRP A 249 9.49 -1.97 12.88
C TRP A 249 10.94 -1.48 12.96
N PRO A 250 11.56 -1.42 14.16
CA PRO A 250 12.89 -0.84 14.33
C PRO A 250 13.96 -1.59 13.53
N VAL A 251 13.72 -2.85 13.17
CA VAL A 251 14.59 -3.65 12.31
C VAL A 251 14.78 -3.05 10.91
N LEU A 252 13.86 -2.18 10.47
CA LEU A 252 13.93 -1.51 9.16
C LEU A 252 14.71 -0.18 9.20
N ARG A 253 15.23 0.24 10.36
CA ARG A 253 16.11 1.42 10.46
C ARG A 253 17.40 1.18 9.68
N GLY A 254 17.78 2.18 8.87
CA GLY A 254 18.93 2.05 7.96
C GLY A 254 18.62 1.28 6.66
N ILE A 255 17.41 0.74 6.52
CA ILE A 255 16.90 0.17 5.26
C ILE A 255 15.89 1.12 4.63
N LEU A 256 14.95 1.63 5.43
CA LEU A 256 13.92 2.56 4.97
C LEU A 256 14.25 4.02 5.35
N PRO A 257 13.88 5.00 4.51
CA PRO A 257 13.34 4.82 3.15
C PRO A 257 14.41 4.31 2.18
N VAL A 258 14.03 3.47 1.22
CA VAL A 258 14.97 2.99 0.19
C VAL A 258 15.33 4.15 -0.74
N SER A 259 16.64 4.37 -0.96
CA SER A 259 17.21 5.39 -1.86
C SER A 259 17.08 5.06 -3.33
#